data_AF-A0A9P4XCL4-F1
#
_entry.id   AF-A0A9P4XCL4-F1
#
_cell.length_a   1.000
_cell.length_b   1.000
_cell.length_c   1.000
_cell.angle_alpha   90.00
_cell.angle_beta   90.00
_cell.angle_gamma   90.00
#
_symmetry.space_group_name_H-M   'P 1'
#
loop_
_entity.id
_entity.type
_entity.pdbx_description
1 polymer ?
#
loop_
_entity_poly.entity_id
_entity_poly.type
_entity_poly.pdbx_seq_one_letter_code
_entity_poly.pdbx_strand_id
1 'polypeptide(L)'
;DLSKYLFLPPERLAWSSFLARQRNTESYHDKVPMLRDVSSGDLGLGVLSMTSYDGLRVTADSAYLSDVPSNLIIRTESPVARNLFDRKKAIGVELTSGTQYFATQETIISTGAIDSPKILLLSGIGPQDELAELGIPVTSVRPGVGNNFKDKCMVYLKANLQPGTVPSISMNDVAGWQQQWEEDRTGSMVVEPCRVATGYFKLDNLKTFAEFQQLDEQAKQLLMRPRTPMYEIAPVSEINAMAGIFADPTTGGSFFRDACHLDAPSINGKISLRSSDPAAAPIIQLDYLKNPYDRRVLVESTKKVIDFIYSSKIPAVEPIVGLTAICSKLPINRLAPQGTVKMGKLDDETACLGSDFRVIGIENLRVADLSVVSVNLSNYTQAGAYVIGEIATQKLISTNGL
;
A
#
# COMPACT_ATOMS: atom_id res chain seq x y z
N ASP A 1 2.34 22.70 -2.89
CA ASP A 1 3.42 23.05 -1.94
C ASP A 1 2.91 22.90 -0.51
N LEU A 2 3.01 21.68 0.03
CA LEU A 2 2.61 21.35 1.41
C LEU A 2 3.51 22.01 2.47
N SER A 3 4.72 22.42 2.08
CA SER A 3 5.68 23.03 3.00
C SER A 3 5.09 24.27 3.67
N LYS A 4 4.30 25.08 2.97
CA LYS A 4 3.63 26.28 3.51
C LYS A 4 2.64 26.01 4.64
N TYR A 5 2.07 24.80 4.72
CA TYR A 5 1.14 24.39 5.78
C TYR A 5 1.82 23.63 6.92
N LEU A 6 3.04 23.14 6.68
CA LEU A 6 3.83 22.29 7.58
C LEU A 6 5.07 23.00 8.14
N PHE A 7 5.43 24.16 7.59
CA PHE A 7 6.33 25.12 8.23
C PHE A 7 5.59 25.69 9.44
N LEU A 8 5.78 25.04 10.59
CA LEU A 8 5.61 25.70 11.86
C LEU A 8 6.65 26.83 11.87
N PRO A 9 6.24 28.12 11.98
CA PRO A 9 7.20 29.21 12.07
C PRO A 9 8.15 28.93 13.25
N PRO A 10 9.45 29.28 13.16
CA PRO A 10 10.41 29.11 14.25
C PRO A 10 9.90 29.64 15.59
N GLU A 11 9.04 30.66 15.52
CA GLU A 11 8.42 31.35 16.66
C GLU A 11 7.31 30.54 17.35
N ARG A 12 6.65 29.58 16.66
CA ARG A 12 5.73 28.61 17.31
C ARG A 12 6.48 27.47 18.00
N LEU A 13 7.77 27.31 17.72
CA LEU A 13 8.71 26.50 18.50
C LEU A 13 9.35 27.38 19.58
N ALA A 14 8.56 28.08 20.40
CA ALA A 14 9.08 28.89 21.50
C ALA A 14 9.68 27.99 22.59
N TRP A 15 11.00 27.77 22.48
CA TRP A 15 11.88 26.89 23.24
C TRP A 15 11.90 27.07 24.77
N SER A 16 11.21 28.07 25.34
CA SER A 16 11.21 28.32 26.79
C SER A 16 10.02 27.69 27.53
N SER A 17 8.96 27.25 26.83
CA SER A 17 7.77 26.64 27.48
C SER A 17 7.77 25.11 27.48
N PHE A 18 8.69 24.47 26.75
CA PHE A 18 8.79 23.02 26.66
C PHE A 18 9.62 22.40 27.80
N LEU A 19 10.64 23.13 28.29
CA LEU A 19 11.47 22.70 29.43
C LEU A 19 10.73 22.80 30.77
N ALA A 20 9.63 23.57 30.85
CA ALA A 20 8.81 23.65 32.06
C ALA A 20 7.86 22.45 32.27
N ARG A 21 7.73 21.54 31.30
CA ARG A 21 6.91 20.31 31.42
C ARG A 21 7.73 19.03 31.61
N GLN A 22 9.03 19.15 31.87
CA GLN A 22 9.95 18.01 32.09
C GLN A 22 10.01 17.49 33.54
N ARG A 23 8.91 17.50 34.28
CA ARG A 23 8.80 16.74 35.55
C ARG A 23 7.42 16.14 35.66
N ASN A 24 7.22 15.02 34.97
CA ASN A 24 6.31 13.91 35.33
C ASN A 24 6.31 12.88 34.18
N THR A 25 7.22 11.92 34.29
CA THR A 25 7.52 10.92 33.27
C THR A 25 6.68 9.65 33.43
N GLU A 26 5.35 9.81 33.47
CA GLU A 26 4.37 8.70 33.43
C GLU A 26 3.36 8.85 32.25
N SER A 27 3.19 10.04 31.66
CA SER A 27 1.92 10.40 30.99
C SER A 27 1.71 10.09 29.49
N TYR A 28 2.53 9.26 28.81
CA TYR A 28 2.29 8.93 27.38
C TYR A 28 2.11 7.43 27.08
N HIS A 29 2.69 6.53 27.88
CA HIS A 29 2.27 5.11 27.88
C HIS A 29 0.77 4.98 28.23
N ASP A 30 0.23 5.91 29.01
CA ASP A 30 -1.20 6.00 29.34
C ASP A 30 -2.08 6.57 28.21
N LYS A 31 -1.50 7.12 27.14
CA LYS A 31 -2.25 7.84 26.08
C LYS A 31 -2.39 7.08 24.77
N VAL A 32 -1.53 6.10 24.51
CA VAL A 32 -1.58 5.28 23.30
C VAL A 32 -1.79 3.81 23.71
N PRO A 33 -2.88 3.16 23.27
CA PRO A 33 -3.09 1.74 23.54
C PRO A 33 -1.94 0.89 22.98
N MET A 34 -1.32 0.08 23.82
CA MET A 34 -0.32 -0.92 23.38
C MET A 34 -1.04 -2.20 22.97
N LEU A 35 -0.81 -2.64 21.74
CA LEU A 35 -1.41 -3.84 21.16
C LEU A 35 -0.42 -5.00 21.24
N ARG A 36 -0.93 -6.18 21.63
CA ARG A 36 -0.19 -7.45 21.48
C ARG A 36 -0.10 -7.88 20.02
N ASP A 37 -1.13 -7.55 19.24
CA ASP A 37 -1.22 -7.84 17.82
C ASP A 37 -1.75 -6.60 17.10
N VAL A 38 -0.89 -5.96 16.30
CA VAL A 38 -1.23 -4.80 15.47
C VAL A 38 -2.20 -5.15 14.33
N SER A 39 -2.36 -6.43 14.02
CA SER A 39 -3.26 -6.94 12.97
C SER A 39 -4.65 -7.31 13.49
N SER A 40 -4.91 -7.14 14.79
CA SER A 40 -6.20 -7.47 15.44
C SER A 40 -7.39 -6.62 14.95
N GLY A 41 -7.10 -5.51 14.26
CA GLY A 41 -8.09 -4.52 13.82
C GLY A 41 -8.42 -3.47 14.88
N ASP A 42 -7.81 -3.52 16.06
CA ASP A 42 -7.85 -2.45 17.04
C ASP A 42 -6.84 -1.34 16.70
N LEU A 43 -7.07 -0.14 17.25
CA LEU A 43 -6.22 1.02 17.04
C LEU A 43 -5.25 1.18 18.21
N GLY A 44 -3.97 1.37 17.90
CA GLY A 44 -2.89 1.42 18.88
C GLY A 44 -1.53 1.09 18.27
N LEU A 45 -0.52 1.00 19.14
CA LEU A 45 0.87 0.75 18.78
C LEU A 45 1.28 -0.65 19.21
N GLY A 46 2.01 -1.39 18.38
CA GLY A 46 2.57 -2.69 18.74
C GLY A 46 3.71 -3.09 17.81
N VAL A 47 4.23 -4.30 17.98
CA VAL A 47 5.30 -4.82 17.12
C VAL A 47 4.70 -5.47 15.87
N LEU A 48 5.22 -5.13 14.70
CA LEU A 48 4.78 -5.71 13.43
C LEU A 48 5.13 -7.20 13.38
N SER A 49 4.15 -8.02 13.02
CA SER A 49 4.38 -9.43 12.70
C SER A 49 4.79 -9.55 11.22
N MET A 50 5.85 -10.31 10.97
CA MET A 50 6.36 -10.59 9.62
C MET A 50 6.02 -12.03 9.22
N THR A 51 5.78 -12.27 7.93
CA THR A 51 5.57 -13.63 7.41
C THR A 51 6.92 -14.28 7.08
N SER A 52 7.44 -15.06 8.02
CA SER A 52 8.70 -15.81 7.87
C SER A 52 8.57 -17.22 8.45
N TYR A 53 9.34 -18.15 7.88
CA TYR A 53 9.45 -19.54 8.34
C TYR A 53 10.88 -20.00 8.13
N ASP A 54 11.47 -20.65 9.14
CA ASP A 54 12.84 -21.19 9.08
C ASP A 54 13.89 -20.18 8.59
N GLY A 55 13.84 -18.96 9.13
CA GLY A 55 14.75 -17.86 8.76
C GLY A 55 14.54 -17.27 7.36
N LEU A 56 13.57 -17.75 6.58
CA LEU A 56 13.25 -17.31 5.23
C LEU A 56 11.97 -16.47 5.20
N ARG A 57 11.89 -15.55 4.23
CA ARG A 57 10.64 -14.87 3.89
C ARG A 57 9.67 -15.88 3.28
N VAL A 58 8.43 -15.91 3.77
CA VAL A 58 7.35 -16.64 3.12
C VAL A 58 6.72 -15.74 2.05
N THR A 59 6.71 -16.23 0.81
CA THR A 59 6.07 -15.63 -0.36
C THR A 59 4.92 -16.51 -0.84
N ALA A 60 4.08 -15.98 -1.75
CA ALA A 60 3.03 -16.78 -2.38
C ALA A 60 3.63 -17.98 -3.14
N ASP A 61 4.78 -17.80 -3.77
CA ASP A 61 5.52 -18.87 -4.45
C ASP A 61 5.91 -19.98 -3.47
N SER A 62 6.61 -19.64 -2.38
CA SER A 62 7.00 -20.66 -1.38
C SER A 62 5.82 -21.31 -0.66
N ALA A 63 4.67 -20.63 -0.57
CA ALA A 63 3.51 -21.11 0.17
C ALA A 63 2.57 -21.98 -0.67
N TYR A 64 2.36 -21.63 -1.95
CA TYR A 64 1.39 -22.30 -2.82
C TYR A 64 2.04 -23.12 -3.94
N LEU A 65 3.32 -22.90 -4.25
CA LEU A 65 4.03 -23.55 -5.36
C LEU A 65 5.23 -24.39 -4.89
N SER A 66 5.41 -24.62 -3.59
CA SER A 66 6.45 -25.53 -3.08
C SER A 66 6.28 -26.96 -3.61
N ASP A 67 5.03 -27.43 -3.67
CA ASP A 67 4.64 -28.72 -4.24
C ASP A 67 3.77 -28.50 -5.48
N VAL A 68 4.42 -28.21 -6.62
CA VAL A 68 3.73 -27.96 -7.89
C VAL A 68 3.00 -29.22 -8.36
N PRO A 69 1.67 -29.19 -8.53
CA PRO A 69 0.93 -30.36 -9.00
C PRO A 69 1.21 -30.60 -10.49
N SER A 70 1.14 -31.86 -10.92
CA SER A 70 1.51 -32.26 -12.29
C SER A 70 0.64 -31.66 -13.39
N ASN A 71 -0.54 -31.14 -13.05
CA ASN A 71 -1.47 -30.47 -13.95
C ASN A 71 -1.28 -28.94 -13.99
N LEU A 72 -0.31 -28.37 -13.27
CA LEU A 72 0.02 -26.94 -13.31
C LEU A 72 1.19 -26.68 -14.26
N ILE A 73 0.95 -25.81 -15.25
CA ILE A 73 1.97 -25.37 -16.20
C ILE A 73 2.33 -23.92 -15.89
N ILE A 74 3.57 -23.67 -15.48
CA ILE A 74 4.09 -22.33 -15.20
C ILE A 74 4.89 -21.83 -16.42
N ARG A 75 4.66 -20.57 -16.78
CA ARG A 75 5.37 -19.86 -17.86
C ARG A 75 5.81 -18.50 -17.34
N THR A 76 7.11 -18.35 -17.11
CA THR A 76 7.74 -17.07 -16.76
C THR A 76 8.07 -16.28 -18.02
N GLU A 77 8.46 -15.01 -17.87
CA GLU A 77 8.89 -14.13 -18.98
C GLU A 77 7.86 -14.04 -20.12
N SER A 78 6.58 -14.19 -19.77
CA SER A 78 5.46 -14.31 -20.70
C SER A 78 4.45 -13.17 -20.48
N PRO A 79 4.83 -11.90 -20.73
CA PRO A 79 3.93 -10.78 -20.52
C PRO A 79 2.69 -10.87 -21.41
N VAL A 80 1.51 -10.79 -20.79
CA VAL A 80 0.22 -10.82 -21.48
C VAL A 80 -0.09 -9.45 -22.09
N ALA A 81 -0.45 -9.42 -23.37
CA ALA A 81 -0.88 -8.20 -24.05
C ALA A 81 -2.37 -7.92 -23.84
N ARG A 82 -3.21 -8.94 -24.03
CA ARG A 82 -4.67 -8.83 -23.97
C ARG A 82 -5.36 -10.19 -23.84
N ASN A 83 -6.63 -10.18 -23.47
CA ASN A 83 -7.54 -11.31 -23.55
C ASN A 83 -8.06 -11.51 -24.98
N LEU A 84 -8.39 -12.75 -25.30
CA LEU A 84 -9.01 -13.16 -26.56
C LEU A 84 -10.50 -13.47 -26.32
N PHE A 85 -11.36 -13.15 -27.28
CA PHE A 85 -12.81 -13.32 -27.16
C PHE A 85 -13.44 -14.01 -28.36
N ASP A 86 -14.45 -14.85 -28.08
CA ASP A 86 -15.56 -15.14 -28.99
C ASP A 86 -16.77 -14.34 -28.50
N ARG A 87 -17.11 -13.26 -29.21
CA ARG A 87 -18.15 -12.29 -28.83
C ARG A 87 -17.91 -11.75 -27.41
N LYS A 88 -18.70 -12.22 -26.43
CA LYS A 88 -18.64 -11.79 -25.02
C LYS A 88 -18.05 -12.85 -24.10
N LYS A 89 -17.45 -13.90 -24.66
CA LYS A 89 -16.83 -14.99 -23.91
C LYS A 89 -15.31 -14.91 -24.04
N ALA A 90 -14.61 -14.82 -22.91
CA ALA A 90 -13.16 -14.94 -22.90
C ALA A 90 -12.74 -16.38 -23.22
N ILE A 91 -11.82 -16.53 -24.17
CA ILE A 91 -11.35 -17.82 -24.67
C ILE A 91 -9.84 -18.02 -24.49
N GLY A 92 -9.14 -17.06 -23.89
CA GLY A 92 -7.70 -17.13 -23.71
C GLY A 92 -7.01 -15.79 -23.60
N VAL A 93 -5.71 -15.80 -23.84
CA VAL A 93 -4.82 -14.64 -23.80
C VAL A 93 -3.84 -14.66 -24.97
N GLU A 94 -3.42 -13.47 -25.39
CA GLU A 94 -2.32 -13.24 -26.32
C GLU A 94 -1.16 -12.58 -25.57
N LEU A 95 0.04 -13.11 -25.72
CA LEU A 95 1.27 -12.52 -25.19
C LEU A 95 1.75 -11.37 -26.07
N THR A 96 2.64 -10.52 -25.55
CA THR A 96 3.26 -9.46 -26.36
C THR A 96 4.10 -9.99 -27.52
N SER A 97 4.53 -11.26 -27.45
CA SER A 97 5.21 -11.97 -28.55
C SER A 97 4.28 -12.39 -29.69
N GLY A 98 2.96 -12.24 -29.52
CA GLY A 98 1.93 -12.76 -30.43
C GLY A 98 1.58 -14.23 -30.19
N THR A 99 2.23 -14.91 -29.23
CA THR A 99 1.85 -16.27 -28.84
C THR A 99 0.49 -16.28 -28.15
N GLN A 100 -0.37 -17.22 -28.50
CA GLN A 100 -1.73 -17.33 -27.95
C GLN A 100 -1.88 -18.59 -27.10
N TYR A 101 -2.59 -18.46 -25.97
CA TYR A 101 -2.98 -19.56 -25.11
C TYR A 101 -4.49 -19.54 -24.92
N PHE A 102 -5.14 -20.69 -25.14
CA PHE A 102 -6.60 -20.82 -25.05
C PHE A 102 -7.03 -21.46 -23.73
N ALA A 103 -8.17 -21.01 -23.21
CA ALA A 103 -8.79 -21.51 -21.99
C ALA A 103 -10.18 -22.10 -22.31
N THR A 104 -10.43 -23.32 -21.84
CA THR A 104 -11.71 -24.01 -22.06
C THR A 104 -12.77 -23.63 -21.03
N GLN A 105 -12.36 -23.26 -19.81
CA GLN A 105 -13.24 -22.95 -18.69
C GLN A 105 -13.17 -21.46 -18.32
N GLU A 106 -12.07 -21.01 -17.71
CA GLU A 106 -11.97 -19.62 -17.24
C GLU A 106 -10.61 -18.99 -17.56
N THR A 107 -10.62 -17.68 -17.77
CA THR A 107 -9.43 -16.82 -17.75
C THR A 107 -9.48 -15.92 -16.52
N ILE A 108 -8.41 -15.91 -15.73
CA ILE A 108 -8.32 -15.14 -14.49
C ILE A 108 -7.15 -14.16 -14.61
N ILE A 109 -7.42 -12.88 -14.40
CA ILE A 109 -6.40 -11.83 -14.36
C ILE A 109 -6.00 -11.59 -12.91
N SER A 110 -4.72 -11.73 -12.62
CA SER A 110 -4.13 -11.47 -11.29
C SER A 110 -2.83 -10.66 -11.42
N THR A 111 -2.80 -9.68 -12.33
CA THR A 111 -1.61 -8.88 -12.64
C THR A 111 -1.49 -7.60 -11.82
N GLY A 112 -2.36 -7.43 -10.82
CA GLY A 112 -2.30 -6.34 -9.85
C GLY A 112 -2.95 -5.04 -10.35
N ALA A 113 -3.05 -4.07 -9.45
CA ALA A 113 -3.84 -2.85 -9.68
C ALA A 113 -3.32 -1.89 -10.76
N ILE A 114 -2.16 -2.16 -11.35
CA ILE A 114 -1.63 -1.38 -12.47
C ILE A 114 -1.86 -2.11 -13.79
N ASP A 115 -1.50 -3.40 -13.86
CA ASP A 115 -1.55 -4.14 -15.13
C ASP A 115 -2.90 -4.82 -15.38
N SER A 116 -3.69 -5.17 -14.36
CA SER A 116 -5.04 -5.71 -14.55
C SER A 116 -5.97 -4.77 -15.32
N PRO A 117 -6.10 -3.47 -14.95
CA PRO A 117 -6.89 -2.55 -15.77
C PRO A 117 -6.24 -2.32 -17.16
N LYS A 118 -4.90 -2.31 -17.27
CA LYS A 118 -4.21 -2.16 -18.56
C LYS A 118 -4.58 -3.27 -19.53
N ILE A 119 -4.53 -4.53 -19.08
CA ILE A 119 -4.90 -5.70 -19.90
C ILE A 119 -6.38 -5.60 -20.31
N LEU A 120 -7.29 -5.24 -19.39
CA LEU A 120 -8.70 -5.06 -19.73
C LEU A 120 -8.91 -3.96 -20.79
N LEU A 121 -8.24 -2.82 -20.64
CA LEU A 121 -8.31 -1.72 -21.61
C LEU A 121 -7.80 -2.15 -22.99
N LEU A 122 -6.63 -2.81 -23.05
CA LEU A 122 -6.07 -3.36 -24.31
C LEU A 122 -6.95 -4.47 -24.93
N SER A 123 -7.78 -5.10 -24.11
CA SER A 123 -8.77 -6.11 -24.49
C SER A 123 -10.11 -5.50 -24.95
N GLY A 124 -10.23 -4.17 -24.99
CA GLY A 124 -11.45 -3.47 -25.38
C GLY A 124 -12.52 -3.42 -24.28
N ILE A 125 -12.14 -3.60 -23.01
CA ILE A 125 -13.05 -3.52 -21.86
C ILE A 125 -12.70 -2.25 -21.06
N GLY A 126 -13.51 -1.21 -21.20
CA GLY A 126 -13.18 0.09 -20.62
C GLY A 126 -14.08 1.26 -21.01
N PRO A 127 -13.68 2.50 -20.71
CA PRO A 127 -14.37 3.71 -21.15
C PRO A 127 -14.37 3.80 -22.68
N GLN A 128 -15.56 3.93 -23.29
CA GLN A 128 -15.72 3.85 -24.75
C GLN A 128 -14.88 4.90 -25.50
N ASP A 129 -14.91 6.15 -25.03
CA ASP A 129 -14.24 7.27 -25.70
C ASP A 129 -12.70 7.09 -25.67
N GLU A 130 -12.16 6.67 -24.52
CA GLU A 130 -10.72 6.43 -24.37
C GLU A 130 -10.21 5.27 -25.24
N LEU A 131 -11.02 4.22 -25.38
CA LEU A 131 -10.69 3.10 -26.28
C LEU A 131 -10.75 3.54 -27.75
N ALA A 132 -11.76 4.34 -28.11
CA ALA A 132 -11.94 4.85 -29.47
C ALA A 132 -10.78 5.79 -29.88
N GLU A 133 -10.33 6.67 -28.97
CA GLU A 133 -9.16 7.55 -29.21
C GLU A 133 -7.89 6.79 -29.56
N LEU A 134 -7.73 5.57 -29.05
CA LEU A 134 -6.57 4.70 -29.30
C LEU A 134 -6.81 3.66 -30.41
N GLY A 135 -7.97 3.72 -31.08
CA GLY A 135 -8.35 2.77 -32.12
C GLY A 135 -8.56 1.34 -31.63
N ILE A 136 -8.88 1.15 -30.34
CA ILE A 136 -9.11 -0.16 -29.74
C ILE A 136 -10.60 -0.53 -29.92
N PRO A 137 -10.93 -1.66 -30.56
CA PRO A 137 -12.31 -2.10 -30.70
C PRO A 137 -12.94 -2.35 -29.33
N VAL A 138 -14.16 -1.83 -29.12
CA VAL A 138 -14.86 -1.96 -27.85
C VAL A 138 -15.51 -3.34 -27.75
N THR A 139 -14.97 -4.19 -26.87
CA THR A 139 -15.58 -5.45 -26.46
C THR A 139 -16.69 -5.21 -25.46
N SER A 140 -16.49 -4.36 -24.43
CA SER A 140 -17.50 -4.03 -23.43
C SER A 140 -17.28 -2.65 -22.82
N VAL A 141 -18.31 -1.80 -22.82
CA VAL A 141 -18.24 -0.46 -22.22
C VAL A 141 -18.28 -0.61 -20.71
N ARG A 142 -17.15 -0.35 -20.05
CA ARG A 142 -16.97 -0.38 -18.59
C ARG A 142 -16.21 0.87 -18.14
N PRO A 143 -16.89 2.01 -17.87
CA PRO A 143 -16.24 3.27 -17.56
C PRO A 143 -15.44 3.21 -16.24
N GLY A 144 -15.73 2.26 -15.35
CA GLY A 144 -14.99 2.07 -14.11
C GLY A 144 -13.57 1.53 -14.27
N VAL A 145 -13.24 0.86 -15.38
CA VAL A 145 -11.92 0.21 -15.55
C VAL A 145 -10.82 1.27 -15.58
N GLY A 146 -9.81 1.08 -14.74
CA GLY A 146 -8.70 2.01 -14.56
C GLY A 146 -8.97 3.17 -13.60
N ASN A 147 -10.24 3.47 -13.29
CA ASN A 147 -10.60 4.48 -12.30
C ASN A 147 -10.50 3.94 -10.87
N ASN A 148 -10.69 4.79 -9.86
CA ASN A 148 -10.64 4.38 -8.45
C ASN A 148 -9.28 3.79 -8.05
N PHE A 149 -8.18 4.24 -8.67
CA PHE A 149 -6.83 3.91 -8.20
C PHE A 149 -6.64 4.48 -6.80
N LYS A 150 -6.39 3.62 -5.83
CA LYS A 150 -6.09 4.01 -4.44
C LYS A 150 -4.70 3.58 -4.08
N ASP A 151 -4.13 4.35 -3.17
CA ASP A 151 -2.80 4.12 -2.62
C ASP A 151 -2.62 4.99 -1.37
N LYS A 152 -1.63 4.67 -0.54
CA LYS A 152 -1.29 5.41 0.67
C LYS A 152 -0.21 6.46 0.36
N CYS A 153 -0.50 7.75 0.56
CA CYS A 153 0.54 8.78 0.58
C CYS A 153 1.10 8.91 1.99
N MET A 154 2.39 9.27 2.09
CA MET A 154 3.13 9.29 3.33
C MET A 154 4.04 10.51 3.43
N VAL A 155 4.36 10.91 4.67
CA VAL A 155 5.39 11.91 4.98
C VAL A 155 6.47 11.25 5.80
N TYR A 156 7.72 11.42 5.37
CA TYR A 156 8.89 10.99 6.12
C TYR A 156 9.24 12.02 7.18
N LEU A 157 9.64 11.54 8.34
CA LEU A 157 10.21 12.31 9.43
C LEU A 157 11.61 11.76 9.71
N LYS A 158 12.62 12.63 9.77
CA LYS A 158 14.00 12.28 10.13
C LYS A 158 14.41 13.08 11.37
N ALA A 159 14.94 12.40 12.37
CA ALA A 159 15.57 13.00 13.55
C ALA A 159 17.02 12.53 13.67
N ASN A 160 17.98 13.44 13.66
CA ASN A 160 19.39 13.10 13.90
C ASN A 160 19.58 12.76 15.38
N LEU A 161 20.24 11.65 15.69
CA LEU A 161 20.47 11.13 17.05
C LEU A 161 21.88 11.47 17.55
N GLN A 162 22.04 11.54 18.87
CA GLN A 162 23.35 11.77 19.48
C GLN A 162 24.29 10.62 19.10
N PRO A 163 25.58 10.90 18.77
CA PRO A 163 26.55 9.86 18.55
C PRO A 163 26.56 8.86 19.71
N GLY A 164 26.54 7.55 19.42
CA GLY A 164 26.53 6.49 20.43
C GLY A 164 25.17 6.19 21.07
N THR A 165 24.08 6.86 20.65
CA THR A 165 22.72 6.52 21.11
C THR A 165 22.31 5.09 20.74
N VAL A 166 22.79 4.64 19.59
CA VAL A 166 22.44 3.35 19.00
C VAL A 166 23.68 2.80 18.33
N PRO A 167 23.91 1.48 18.36
CA PRO A 167 25.03 0.88 17.67
C PRO A 167 24.97 1.24 16.19
N SER A 168 26.04 1.82 15.65
CA SER A 168 26.18 2.01 14.21
C SER A 168 26.31 0.65 13.54
N ILE A 169 25.33 0.26 12.72
CA ILE A 169 25.43 -0.94 11.89
C ILE A 169 26.40 -0.63 10.75
N SER A 170 27.51 -1.36 10.68
CA SER A 170 28.48 -1.29 9.60
C SER A 170 28.22 -2.37 8.54
N MET A 171 28.83 -2.23 7.36
CA MET A 171 28.79 -3.28 6.33
C MET A 171 29.43 -4.60 6.79
N ASN A 172 30.39 -4.55 7.74
CA ASN A 172 30.99 -5.75 8.31
C ASN A 172 30.01 -6.49 9.23
N ASP A 173 29.17 -5.75 9.96
CA ASP A 173 28.10 -6.34 10.78
C ASP A 173 27.10 -7.09 9.89
N VAL A 174 26.71 -6.47 8.76
CA VAL A 174 25.80 -7.10 7.78
C VAL A 174 26.41 -8.36 7.18
N ALA A 175 27.71 -8.35 6.81
CA ALA A 175 28.39 -9.53 6.30
C ALA A 175 28.45 -10.67 7.34
N GLY A 176 28.73 -10.35 8.60
CA GLY A 176 28.70 -11.33 9.69
C GLY A 176 27.29 -11.91 9.92
N TRP A 177 26.24 -11.08 9.83
CA TRP A 177 24.86 -11.56 9.93
C TRP A 177 24.46 -12.43 8.75
N GLN A 178 24.92 -12.10 7.54
CA GLN A 178 24.71 -12.94 6.37
C GLN A 178 25.40 -14.29 6.52
N GLN A 179 26.65 -14.31 6.97
CA GLN A 179 27.36 -15.55 7.24
C GLN A 179 26.61 -16.40 8.28
N GLN A 180 26.17 -15.82 9.40
CA GLN A 180 25.39 -16.54 10.40
C GLN A 180 24.10 -17.11 9.80
N TRP A 181 23.38 -16.31 9.01
CA TRP A 181 22.16 -16.75 8.35
C TRP A 181 22.40 -17.87 7.33
N GLU A 182 23.52 -17.84 6.61
CA GLU A 182 23.92 -18.91 5.69
C GLU A 182 24.30 -20.20 6.45
N GLU A 183 24.88 -20.09 7.65
CA GLU A 183 25.29 -21.22 8.48
C GLU A 183 24.09 -21.94 9.14
N ASP A 184 23.17 -21.20 9.77
CA ASP A 184 22.10 -21.80 10.58
C ASP A 184 20.72 -21.14 10.44
N ARG A 185 20.56 -20.20 9.50
CA ARG A 185 19.32 -19.42 9.27
C ARG A 185 18.86 -18.62 10.48
N THR A 186 19.76 -18.29 11.40
CA THR A 186 19.47 -17.44 12.56
C THR A 186 20.14 -16.06 12.44
N GLY A 187 20.15 -15.30 13.53
CA GLY A 187 20.83 -14.02 13.61
C GLY A 187 20.00 -12.80 13.21
N SER A 188 20.67 -11.65 13.20
CA SER A 188 20.05 -10.34 13.07
C SER A 188 19.32 -10.12 11.74
N MET A 189 19.70 -10.83 10.68
CA MET A 189 18.97 -10.80 9.40
C MET A 189 17.51 -11.27 9.54
N VAL A 190 17.22 -12.15 10.50
CA VAL A 190 15.88 -12.71 10.72
C VAL A 190 15.10 -11.89 11.75
N VAL A 191 15.76 -11.51 12.84
CA VAL A 191 15.09 -10.96 14.04
C VAL A 191 14.75 -9.49 13.90
N GLU A 192 15.63 -8.71 13.29
CA GLU A 192 15.57 -7.26 13.36
C GLU A 192 14.47 -6.63 12.48
N PRO A 193 14.13 -7.18 11.30
CA PRO A 193 12.90 -6.80 10.62
C PRO A 193 11.63 -7.00 11.48
N CYS A 194 11.67 -7.90 12.46
CA CYS A 194 10.55 -8.24 13.35
C CYS A 194 10.50 -7.38 14.63
N ARG A 195 11.38 -6.38 14.78
CA ARG A 195 11.42 -5.48 15.95
C ARG A 195 10.82 -4.09 15.68
N VAL A 196 10.21 -3.91 14.52
CA VAL A 196 9.63 -2.63 14.10
C VAL A 196 8.29 -2.42 14.81
N ALA A 197 8.19 -1.37 15.63
CA ALA A 197 6.92 -0.95 16.19
C ALA A 197 6.12 -0.17 15.15
N THR A 198 4.89 -0.58 14.87
CA THR A 198 3.95 0.12 13.99
C THR A 198 2.64 0.36 14.73
N GLY A 199 1.83 1.31 14.26
CA GLY A 199 0.52 1.52 14.86
C GLY A 199 -0.46 2.24 13.95
N TYR A 200 -1.74 1.94 14.18
CA TYR A 200 -2.88 2.49 13.48
C TYR A 200 -3.65 3.44 14.39
N PHE A 201 -3.96 4.63 13.89
CA PHE A 201 -4.47 5.71 14.73
C PHE A 201 -5.59 6.49 14.09
N LYS A 202 -6.34 7.20 14.94
CA LYS A 202 -7.46 8.04 14.56
C LYS A 202 -7.35 9.41 15.21
N LEU A 203 -7.77 10.45 14.50
CA LEU A 203 -7.86 11.80 15.04
C LEU A 203 -9.21 11.99 15.74
N ASP A 204 -9.17 12.35 17.03
CA ASP A 204 -10.37 12.50 17.86
C ASP A 204 -11.26 13.68 17.42
N ASN A 205 -10.69 14.67 16.73
CA ASN A 205 -11.35 15.91 16.34
C ASN A 205 -11.78 15.95 14.86
N LEU A 206 -11.83 14.82 14.16
CA LEU A 206 -12.18 14.74 12.74
C LEU A 206 -13.44 15.54 12.38
N LYS A 207 -14.49 15.42 13.20
CA LYS A 207 -15.79 16.08 12.97
C LYS A 207 -15.72 17.60 12.97
N THR A 208 -14.67 18.18 13.56
CA THR A 208 -14.47 19.64 13.62
C THR A 208 -13.89 20.21 12.33
N PHE A 209 -13.37 19.36 11.43
CA PHE A 209 -12.76 19.81 10.19
C PHE A 209 -13.82 20.16 9.16
N ALA A 210 -13.78 21.39 8.63
CA ALA A 210 -14.65 21.79 7.54
C ALA A 210 -14.46 20.90 6.30
N GLU A 211 -13.23 20.45 6.05
CA GLU A 211 -12.89 19.57 4.94
C GLU A 211 -13.55 18.18 5.07
N PHE A 212 -13.71 17.66 6.29
CA PHE A 212 -14.43 16.41 6.53
C PHE A 212 -15.94 16.56 6.22
N GLN A 213 -16.53 17.71 6.53
CA GLN A 213 -17.95 17.97 6.28
C GLN A 213 -18.30 18.00 4.77
N GLN A 214 -17.31 18.28 3.92
CA GLN A 214 -17.45 18.33 2.46
C GLN A 214 -17.37 16.97 1.77
N LEU A 215 -16.95 15.91 2.49
CA LEU A 215 -16.93 14.56 1.92
C LEU A 215 -18.34 14.05 1.62
N ASP A 216 -18.44 13.08 0.72
CA ASP A 216 -19.68 12.34 0.53
C ASP A 216 -20.02 11.49 1.77
N GLU A 217 -21.29 11.08 1.85
CA GLU A 217 -21.80 10.44 3.06
C GLU A 217 -21.28 9.03 3.26
N GLN A 218 -20.91 8.33 2.19
CA GLN A 218 -20.31 7.01 2.26
C GLN A 218 -18.89 7.09 2.84
N ALA A 219 -18.10 8.08 2.40
CA ALA A 219 -16.77 8.35 2.93
C ALA A 219 -16.85 8.75 4.42
N LYS A 220 -17.77 9.64 4.80
CA LYS A 220 -17.98 10.00 6.22
C LYS A 220 -18.34 8.78 7.06
N GLN A 221 -19.27 7.96 6.61
CA GLN A 221 -19.67 6.74 7.33
C GLN A 221 -18.50 5.78 7.52
N LEU A 222 -17.70 5.56 6.47
CA LEU A 222 -16.51 4.70 6.52
C LEU A 222 -15.48 5.23 7.54
N LEU A 223 -15.15 6.52 7.44
CA LEU A 223 -14.18 7.18 8.32
C LEU A 223 -14.64 7.25 9.78
N MET A 224 -15.96 7.31 10.02
CA MET A 224 -16.50 7.36 11.37
C MET A 224 -16.55 6.00 12.08
N ARG A 225 -16.39 4.88 11.38
CA ARG A 225 -16.37 3.55 12.02
C ARG A 225 -15.26 3.46 13.07
N PRO A 226 -15.50 2.87 14.26
CA PRO A 226 -14.53 2.89 15.36
C PRO A 226 -13.13 2.39 14.99
N ARG A 227 -13.05 1.37 14.13
CA ARG A 227 -11.82 0.68 13.73
C ARG A 227 -11.23 1.12 12.38
N THR A 228 -11.77 2.17 11.74
CA THR A 228 -11.14 2.73 10.53
C THR A 228 -10.02 3.69 10.96
N PRO A 229 -8.74 3.37 10.71
CA PRO A 229 -7.66 4.29 10.99
C PRO A 229 -7.64 5.42 9.97
N MET A 230 -7.06 6.53 10.37
CA MET A 230 -6.79 7.67 9.50
C MET A 230 -5.33 7.73 9.11
N TYR A 231 -4.45 7.36 10.03
CA TYR A 231 -3.02 7.37 9.79
C TYR A 231 -2.33 6.22 10.50
N GLU A 232 -1.19 5.86 9.95
CA GLU A 232 -0.29 4.84 10.47
C GLU A 232 1.06 5.49 10.78
N ILE A 233 1.62 5.12 11.93
CA ILE A 233 3.02 5.35 12.25
C ILE A 233 3.74 4.08 11.85
N ALA A 234 4.57 4.14 10.82
CA ALA A 234 5.35 3.00 10.36
C ALA A 234 6.81 3.43 10.17
N PRO A 235 7.73 2.91 10.99
CA PRO A 235 9.15 3.12 10.81
C PRO A 235 9.55 2.54 9.46
N VAL A 236 10.13 3.39 8.63
CA VAL A 236 10.49 3.02 7.26
C VAL A 236 11.83 2.31 7.25
N SER A 237 11.78 0.98 7.19
CA SER A 237 12.94 0.12 6.93
C SER A 237 13.20 0.01 5.43
N GLU A 238 13.95 0.97 4.87
CA GLU A 238 14.51 0.80 3.52
C GLU A 238 15.67 -0.19 3.57
N ILE A 239 15.41 -1.51 3.52
CA ILE A 239 16.35 -2.60 3.14
C ILE A 239 17.77 -2.60 3.77
N ASN A 240 18.10 -1.69 4.68
CA ASN A 240 19.47 -1.47 5.16
C ASN A 240 19.56 -0.73 6.50
N ALA A 241 18.47 -0.58 7.25
CA ALA A 241 18.63 -0.39 8.68
C ALA A 241 17.41 -0.79 9.50
N MET A 242 17.75 -1.32 10.65
CA MET A 242 16.91 -1.94 11.66
C MET A 242 16.12 -0.87 12.40
N ALA A 243 14.88 -1.19 12.77
CA ALA A 243 14.07 -0.40 13.71
C ALA A 243 14.00 1.13 13.45
N GLY A 244 14.18 1.58 12.20
CA GLY A 244 14.15 3.00 11.83
C GLY A 244 15.39 3.79 12.24
N ILE A 245 16.49 3.16 12.62
CA ILE A 245 17.73 3.82 13.07
C ILE A 245 18.87 3.51 12.10
N PHE A 246 19.48 4.55 11.53
CA PHE A 246 20.47 4.45 10.47
C PHE A 246 21.79 5.11 10.88
N ALA A 247 22.93 4.55 10.46
CA ALA A 247 24.19 5.30 10.47
C ALA A 247 24.13 6.41 9.41
N ASP A 248 24.53 7.63 9.77
CA ASP A 248 24.72 8.73 8.83
C ASP A 248 26.19 8.77 8.40
N PRO A 249 26.53 8.31 7.18
CA PRO A 249 27.92 8.27 6.73
C PRO A 249 28.51 9.67 6.51
N THR A 250 27.69 10.72 6.47
CA THR A 250 28.15 12.10 6.27
C THR A 250 28.46 12.81 7.58
N THR A 251 27.76 12.47 8.67
CA THR A 251 27.94 13.10 9.99
C THR A 251 28.65 12.20 11.00
N GLY A 252 28.81 10.91 10.68
CA GLY A 252 29.34 9.91 11.62
C GLY A 252 28.38 9.59 12.79
N GLY A 253 27.16 10.14 12.77
CA GLY A 253 26.12 9.93 13.78
C GLY A 253 25.11 8.85 13.38
N SER A 254 24.01 8.76 14.13
CA SER A 254 22.84 7.94 13.75
C SER A 254 21.63 8.84 13.50
N PHE A 255 20.62 8.39 12.77
CA PHE A 255 19.34 9.09 12.64
C PHE A 255 18.17 8.13 12.78
N PHE A 256 17.09 8.60 13.39
CA PHE A 256 15.79 7.94 13.40
C PHE A 256 14.96 8.41 12.19
N ARG A 257 14.34 7.48 11.45
CA ARG A 257 13.42 7.77 10.37
C ARG A 257 12.09 7.07 10.60
N ASP A 258 11.02 7.85 10.56
CA ASP A 258 9.64 7.37 10.67
C ASP A 258 8.84 7.85 9.46
N ALA A 259 7.66 7.27 9.27
CA ALA A 259 6.69 7.77 8.32
C ALA A 259 5.28 7.80 8.88
N CYS A 260 4.61 8.92 8.60
CA CYS A 260 3.18 9.07 8.77
C CYS A 260 2.49 8.72 7.46
N HIS A 261 1.79 7.58 7.41
CA HIS A 261 0.99 7.16 6.25
C HIS A 261 -0.45 7.62 6.40
N LEU A 262 -1.10 7.97 5.30
CA LEU A 262 -2.54 8.22 5.24
C LEU A 262 -3.26 6.92 4.86
N ASP A 263 -4.03 6.35 5.80
CA ASP A 263 -4.62 5.00 5.65
C ASP A 263 -6.06 4.98 5.12
N ALA A 264 -6.76 6.10 5.22
CA ALA A 264 -8.09 6.27 4.67
C ALA A 264 -8.14 7.53 3.79
N PRO A 265 -7.31 7.58 2.73
CA PRO A 265 -7.30 8.71 1.82
C PRO A 265 -8.58 8.76 0.98
N SER A 266 -9.00 9.96 0.62
CA SER A 266 -10.02 10.20 -0.39
C SER A 266 -9.49 10.13 -1.83
N ILE A 267 -8.25 9.65 -2.00
CA ILE A 267 -7.58 9.49 -3.29
C ILE A 267 -8.40 8.61 -4.22
N ASN A 268 -8.62 9.11 -5.43
CA ASN A 268 -9.27 8.43 -6.54
C ASN A 268 -8.49 8.73 -7.81
N GLY A 269 -7.32 8.11 -7.93
CA GLY A 269 -6.48 8.20 -9.11
C GLY A 269 -7.02 7.39 -10.30
N LYS A 270 -6.21 7.31 -11.34
CA LYS A 270 -6.55 6.61 -12.59
C LYS A 270 -5.33 5.94 -13.23
N ILE A 271 -5.57 4.77 -13.81
CA ILE A 271 -4.71 4.09 -14.78
C ILE A 271 -5.38 4.20 -16.15
N SER A 272 -4.66 4.72 -17.14
CA SER A 272 -5.12 4.74 -18.53
C SER A 272 -4.01 4.30 -19.49
N LEU A 273 -4.41 3.95 -20.71
CA LEU A 273 -3.46 3.59 -21.75
C LEU A 273 -2.81 4.84 -22.34
N ARG A 274 -1.51 4.72 -22.64
CA ARG A 274 -0.77 5.72 -23.42
C ARG A 274 -0.98 5.52 -24.92
N SER A 275 -1.10 4.28 -25.33
CA SER A 275 -1.27 3.83 -26.70
C SER A 275 -1.87 2.41 -26.69
N SER A 276 -2.19 1.88 -27.87
CA SER A 276 -2.60 0.48 -28.07
C SER A 276 -1.41 -0.51 -28.10
N ASP A 277 -0.18 -0.03 -27.94
CA ASP A 277 1.01 -0.88 -27.83
C ASP A 277 1.06 -1.53 -26.42
N PRO A 278 0.99 -2.86 -26.30
CA PRO A 278 1.03 -3.53 -25.00
C PRO A 278 2.37 -3.37 -24.26
N ALA A 279 3.46 -3.05 -24.96
CA ALA A 279 4.77 -2.78 -24.35
C ALA A 279 4.84 -1.37 -23.73
N ALA A 280 3.95 -0.45 -24.10
CA ALA A 280 3.95 0.90 -23.57
C ALA A 280 3.58 0.93 -22.08
N ALA A 281 4.30 1.73 -21.29
CA ALA A 281 3.96 1.98 -19.90
C ALA A 281 2.63 2.74 -19.81
N PRO A 282 1.71 2.35 -18.90
CA PRO A 282 0.44 3.05 -18.73
C PRO A 282 0.68 4.47 -18.18
N ILE A 283 -0.34 5.31 -18.29
CA ILE A 283 -0.40 6.60 -17.60
C ILE A 283 -0.93 6.34 -16.20
N ILE A 284 -0.16 6.73 -15.18
CA ILE A 284 -0.52 6.60 -13.77
C ILE A 284 -0.80 8.00 -13.22
N GLN A 285 -2.07 8.28 -12.92
CA GLN A 285 -2.50 9.49 -12.26
C GLN A 285 -2.79 9.18 -10.80
N LEU A 286 -1.89 9.59 -9.89
CA LEU A 286 -2.00 9.28 -8.46
C LEU A 286 -3.00 10.18 -7.71
N ASP A 287 -3.24 11.41 -8.18
CA ASP A 287 -4.12 12.41 -7.54
C ASP A 287 -3.87 12.64 -6.03
N TYR A 288 -2.66 12.33 -5.56
CA TYR A 288 -2.24 12.55 -4.19
C TYR A 288 -2.49 13.98 -3.73
N LEU A 289 -3.10 14.11 -2.56
CA LEU A 289 -3.28 15.39 -1.87
C LEU A 289 -4.10 16.42 -2.66
N LYS A 290 -4.81 16.01 -3.70
CA LYS A 290 -5.72 16.86 -4.47
C LYS A 290 -6.92 17.30 -3.62
N ASN A 291 -7.44 16.39 -2.80
CA ASN A 291 -8.52 16.68 -1.87
C ASN A 291 -8.02 17.48 -0.63
N PRO A 292 -8.67 18.60 -0.26
CA PRO A 292 -8.39 19.33 0.99
C PRO A 292 -8.42 18.46 2.26
N TYR A 293 -9.29 17.46 2.32
CA TYR A 293 -9.40 16.53 3.44
C TYR A 293 -8.10 15.77 3.68
N ASP A 294 -7.52 15.18 2.62
CA ASP A 294 -6.28 14.39 2.71
C ASP A 294 -5.12 15.25 3.23
N ARG A 295 -5.05 16.51 2.77
CA ARG A 295 -4.05 17.48 3.25
C ARG A 295 -4.24 17.79 4.73
N ARG A 296 -5.48 18.03 5.16
CA ARG A 296 -5.81 18.32 6.57
C ARG A 296 -5.41 17.15 7.47
N VAL A 297 -5.85 15.94 7.13
CA VAL A 297 -5.56 14.73 7.95
C VAL A 297 -4.07 14.45 7.99
N LEU A 298 -3.36 14.54 6.87
CA LEU A 298 -1.92 14.32 6.83
C LEU A 298 -1.16 15.33 7.71
N VAL A 299 -1.56 16.61 7.70
CA VAL A 299 -0.95 17.64 8.56
C VAL A 299 -1.19 17.34 10.04
N GLU A 300 -2.44 17.07 10.43
CA GLU A 300 -2.77 16.84 11.85
C GLU A 300 -2.19 15.53 12.38
N SER A 301 -2.17 14.46 11.56
CA SER A 301 -1.51 13.21 11.91
C SER A 301 0.01 13.37 12.04
N THR A 302 0.65 14.08 11.11
CA THR A 302 2.09 14.36 11.18
C THR A 302 2.46 15.08 12.49
N LYS A 303 1.64 16.03 12.95
CA LYS A 303 1.84 16.68 14.26
C LYS A 303 1.78 15.68 15.42
N LYS A 304 0.83 14.72 15.38
CA LYS A 304 0.73 13.65 16.38
C LYS A 304 1.97 12.75 16.40
N VAL A 305 2.52 12.42 15.22
CA VAL A 305 3.76 11.63 15.13
C VAL A 305 4.95 12.42 15.67
N ILE A 306 5.05 13.71 15.36
CA ILE A 306 6.07 14.61 15.92
C ILE A 306 5.98 14.66 17.46
N ASP A 307 4.77 14.84 18.01
CA ASP A 307 4.53 14.83 19.45
C ASP A 307 4.95 13.49 20.08
N PHE A 308 4.64 12.38 19.41
CA PHE A 308 5.06 11.04 19.84
C PHE A 308 6.59 10.91 19.89
N ILE A 309 7.30 11.31 18.83
CA ILE A 309 8.78 11.26 18.77
C ILE A 309 9.41 12.07 19.90
N TYR A 310 8.96 13.32 20.11
CA TYR A 310 9.50 14.16 21.20
C TYR A 310 9.18 13.61 22.59
N SER A 311 8.01 13.00 22.78
CA SER A 311 7.62 12.38 24.06
C SER A 311 8.42 11.12 24.38
N SER A 312 8.93 10.43 23.36
CA SER A 312 9.65 9.16 23.47
C SER A 312 11.08 9.31 24.04
N LYS A 313 11.52 10.55 24.35
CA LYS A 313 12.86 10.88 24.87
C LYS A 313 14.01 10.35 24.01
N ILE A 314 13.78 10.14 22.72
CA ILE A 314 14.82 9.80 21.75
C ILE A 314 15.85 10.94 21.79
N PRO A 315 17.14 10.68 22.05
CA PRO A 315 18.15 11.73 22.25
C PRO A 315 18.57 12.32 20.90
N ALA A 316 17.70 13.16 20.35
CA ALA A 316 17.93 13.88 19.10
C ALA A 316 18.91 15.05 19.29
N VAL A 317 19.80 15.27 18.32
CA VAL A 317 20.82 16.35 18.31
C VAL A 317 20.24 17.64 17.74
N GLU A 318 19.26 17.52 16.84
CA GLU A 318 18.63 18.63 16.13
C GLU A 318 17.10 18.39 16.06
N PRO A 319 16.28 19.44 15.82
CA PRO A 319 14.85 19.27 15.54
C PRO A 319 14.63 18.29 14.40
N ILE A 320 13.44 17.69 14.28
CA ILE A 320 13.08 16.84 13.14
C ILE A 320 13.28 17.63 11.83
N VAL A 321 14.42 17.43 11.16
CA VAL A 321 14.76 18.09 9.89
C VAL A 321 14.39 17.13 8.78
N GLY A 322 13.39 17.53 8.00
CA GLY A 322 13.09 16.86 6.74
C GLY A 322 11.63 16.50 6.60
N LEU A 323 10.76 17.51 6.49
CA LEU A 323 9.43 17.34 5.93
C LEU A 323 9.57 17.28 4.41
N THR A 324 10.22 16.23 3.90
CA THR A 324 10.27 16.02 2.47
C THR A 324 8.93 15.40 2.11
N ALA A 325 8.04 16.19 1.51
CA ALA A 325 6.81 15.70 0.89
C ALA A 325 7.19 14.85 -0.33
N ILE A 326 7.77 13.67 -0.10
CA ILE A 326 8.11 12.72 -1.15
C ILE A 326 6.86 11.88 -1.35
N CYS A 327 5.80 12.45 -1.91
CA CYS A 327 4.78 11.62 -2.58
C CYS A 327 5.01 11.61 -4.10
N SER A 328 5.80 12.54 -4.67
CA SER A 328 6.05 12.63 -6.12
C SER A 328 7.39 12.06 -6.61
N LYS A 329 8.30 11.66 -5.70
CA LYS A 329 9.61 11.11 -6.05
C LYS A 329 9.89 9.75 -5.40
N LEU A 330 8.86 9.07 -4.88
CA LEU A 330 9.07 7.74 -4.31
C LEU A 330 9.31 6.72 -5.42
N PRO A 331 10.26 5.80 -5.25
CA PRO A 331 10.33 4.62 -6.09
C PRO A 331 9.02 3.81 -5.99
N ILE A 332 8.61 3.20 -7.11
CA ILE A 332 7.34 2.47 -7.29
C ILE A 332 7.14 1.35 -6.24
N ASN A 333 8.21 0.83 -5.66
CA ASN A 333 8.21 -0.20 -4.62
C ASN A 333 7.59 0.23 -3.27
N ARG A 334 7.09 1.46 -3.16
CA ARG A 334 6.41 2.00 -1.98
C ARG A 334 4.92 2.25 -2.17
N LEU A 335 4.43 2.04 -3.38
CA LEU A 335 3.01 2.14 -3.68
C LEU A 335 2.33 0.86 -3.18
N ALA A 336 1.15 1.01 -2.59
CA ALA A 336 0.18 -0.03 -2.29
C ALA A 336 -1.03 0.10 -3.25
N PRO A 337 -0.81 -0.05 -4.58
CA PRO A 337 -1.81 0.24 -5.58
C PRO A 337 -2.98 -0.74 -5.47
N GLN A 338 -4.20 -0.21 -5.55
CA GLN A 338 -5.40 -1.00 -5.40
C GLN A 338 -6.61 -0.35 -6.10
N GLY A 339 -7.68 -1.12 -6.33
CA GLY A 339 -9.02 -0.62 -6.64
C GLY A 339 -9.36 -0.23 -8.08
N THR A 340 -8.46 -0.45 -9.02
CA THR A 340 -8.60 -0.06 -10.45
C THR A 340 -9.56 -0.89 -11.29
N VAL A 341 -10.03 -2.02 -10.77
CA VAL A 341 -11.05 -2.88 -11.38
C VAL A 341 -12.11 -3.16 -10.32
N LYS A 342 -12.64 -2.08 -9.75
CA LYS A 342 -13.52 -2.06 -8.58
C LYS A 342 -14.67 -3.07 -8.68
N MET A 343 -14.78 -3.91 -7.66
CA MET A 343 -15.97 -4.72 -7.40
C MET A 343 -17.11 -3.83 -6.87
N GLY A 344 -18.34 -4.10 -7.29
CA GLY A 344 -19.51 -3.32 -6.87
C GLY A 344 -20.83 -4.05 -7.06
N LYS A 345 -21.92 -3.33 -6.78
CA LYS A 345 -23.27 -3.82 -7.08
C LYS A 345 -23.51 -3.75 -8.59
N LEU A 346 -24.46 -4.54 -9.10
CA LEU A 346 -24.75 -4.58 -10.54
C LEU A 346 -25.38 -3.28 -11.07
N ASP A 347 -25.99 -2.48 -10.20
CA ASP A 347 -26.54 -1.16 -10.50
C ASP A 347 -25.53 -0.01 -10.32
N ASP A 348 -24.31 -0.30 -9.83
CA ASP A 348 -23.22 0.68 -9.78
C ASP A 348 -22.55 0.76 -11.16
N GLU A 349 -22.78 1.86 -11.89
CA GLU A 349 -22.21 2.08 -13.21
C GLU A 349 -20.67 2.09 -13.23
N THR A 350 -20.05 2.35 -12.07
CA THR A 350 -18.58 2.33 -11.89
C THR A 350 -18.04 0.94 -11.55
N ALA A 351 -18.89 -0.05 -11.31
CA ALA A 351 -18.47 -1.41 -11.02
C ALA A 351 -17.93 -2.10 -12.29
N CYS A 352 -16.75 -2.71 -12.13
CA CYS A 352 -16.13 -3.55 -13.14
C CYS A 352 -16.50 -5.02 -12.94
N LEU A 353 -16.64 -5.44 -11.68
CA LEU A 353 -16.85 -6.82 -11.28
C LEU A 353 -18.06 -7.00 -10.37
N GLY A 354 -18.69 -8.16 -10.45
CA GLY A 354 -19.64 -8.66 -9.44
C GLY A 354 -18.92 -9.28 -8.23
N SER A 355 -19.70 -9.65 -7.19
CA SER A 355 -19.20 -10.28 -5.95
C SER A 355 -18.56 -11.67 -6.12
N ASP A 356 -18.65 -12.23 -7.33
CA ASP A 356 -17.99 -13.47 -7.72
C ASP A 356 -16.70 -13.21 -8.50
N PHE A 357 -16.15 -12.00 -8.54
CA PHE A 357 -14.95 -11.62 -9.29
C PHE A 357 -15.11 -11.65 -10.82
N ARG A 358 -16.31 -11.91 -11.36
CA ARG A 358 -16.55 -11.89 -12.81
C ARG A 358 -16.62 -10.49 -13.35
N VAL A 359 -16.00 -10.28 -14.52
CA VAL A 359 -16.12 -9.03 -15.28
C VAL A 359 -17.55 -8.89 -15.79
N ILE A 360 -18.20 -7.78 -15.45
CA ILE A 360 -19.60 -7.55 -15.79
C ILE A 360 -19.77 -7.52 -17.31
N GLY A 361 -20.67 -8.37 -17.81
CA GLY A 361 -20.97 -8.48 -19.24
C GLY A 361 -19.97 -9.29 -20.06
N ILE A 362 -19.06 -10.04 -19.41
CA ILE A 362 -18.12 -10.95 -20.05
C ILE A 362 -18.21 -12.33 -19.39
N GLU A 363 -18.45 -13.35 -20.20
CA GLU A 363 -18.41 -14.75 -19.78
C GLU A 363 -16.96 -15.24 -19.64
N ASN A 364 -16.70 -16.10 -18.65
CA ASN A 364 -15.43 -16.79 -18.43
C ASN A 364 -14.20 -15.88 -18.16
N LEU A 365 -14.43 -14.63 -17.71
CA LEU A 365 -13.37 -13.72 -17.31
C LEU A 365 -13.54 -13.26 -15.86
N ARG A 366 -12.50 -13.46 -15.04
CA ARG A 366 -12.42 -12.93 -13.68
C ARG A 366 -11.18 -12.07 -13.48
N VAL A 367 -11.22 -11.21 -12.47
CA VAL A 367 -10.04 -10.50 -11.95
C VAL A 367 -9.93 -10.79 -10.47
N ALA A 368 -8.77 -11.25 -10.00
CA ALA A 368 -8.54 -11.68 -8.63
C ALA A 368 -7.17 -11.20 -8.14
N ASP A 369 -7.11 -9.92 -7.76
CA ASP A 369 -5.96 -9.26 -7.14
C ASP A 369 -6.42 -7.97 -6.43
N LEU A 370 -5.48 -7.13 -5.97
CA LEU A 370 -5.80 -5.88 -5.27
C LEU A 370 -6.53 -4.83 -6.12
N SER A 371 -6.61 -4.98 -7.45
CA SER A 371 -7.41 -4.10 -8.30
C SER A 371 -8.91 -4.16 -7.97
N VAL A 372 -9.38 -5.24 -7.35
CA VAL A 372 -10.82 -5.47 -7.16
C VAL A 372 -11.41 -4.69 -5.99
N VAL A 373 -10.59 -4.16 -5.09
CA VAL A 373 -11.06 -3.57 -3.83
C VAL A 373 -11.81 -2.26 -4.08
N SER A 374 -12.99 -2.12 -3.48
CA SER A 374 -13.80 -0.90 -3.66
C SER A 374 -13.35 0.25 -2.76
N VAL A 375 -12.79 -0.08 -1.59
CA VAL A 375 -12.32 0.85 -0.57
C VAL A 375 -10.87 0.57 -0.25
N ASN A 376 -10.14 1.59 0.19
CA ASN A 376 -8.74 1.46 0.58
C ASN A 376 -8.62 0.48 1.75
N LEU A 377 -7.81 -0.56 1.62
CA LEU A 377 -7.45 -1.44 2.72
C LEU A 377 -6.43 -0.73 3.61
N SER A 378 -6.80 -0.48 4.86
CA SER A 378 -5.92 0.13 5.87
C SER A 378 -5.05 -0.92 6.55
N ASN A 379 -4.22 -1.61 5.76
CA ASN A 379 -3.24 -2.58 6.22
C ASN A 379 -2.05 -2.65 5.24
N TYR A 380 -1.07 -3.49 5.53
CA TYR A 380 -0.11 -3.93 4.52
C TYR A 380 -0.82 -4.89 3.54
N THR A 381 -0.77 -4.56 2.25
CA THR A 381 -1.69 -5.14 1.26
C THR A 381 -1.38 -6.59 0.86
N GLN A 382 -0.22 -7.14 1.26
CA GLN A 382 0.10 -8.56 1.02
C GLN A 382 -0.96 -9.50 1.61
N ALA A 383 -1.35 -9.27 2.87
CA ALA A 383 -2.38 -10.09 3.52
C ALA A 383 -3.73 -9.95 2.79
N GLY A 384 -4.07 -8.73 2.37
CA GLY A 384 -5.27 -8.47 1.57
C GLY A 384 -5.27 -9.22 0.24
N ALA A 385 -4.14 -9.26 -0.45
CA ALA A 385 -3.99 -9.99 -1.71
C ALA A 385 -4.21 -11.51 -1.53
N TYR A 386 -3.68 -12.10 -0.45
CA TYR A 386 -3.87 -13.53 -0.16
C TYR A 386 -5.32 -13.85 0.17
N VAL A 387 -5.98 -13.04 1.00
CA VAL A 387 -7.40 -13.21 1.32
C VAL A 387 -8.26 -13.11 0.05
N ILE A 388 -7.96 -12.18 -0.85
CA ILE A 388 -8.63 -12.07 -2.15
C ILE A 388 -8.45 -13.35 -2.97
N GLY A 389 -7.22 -13.87 -3.08
CA GLY A 389 -6.93 -15.11 -3.80
C GLY A 389 -7.68 -16.32 -3.23
N GLU A 390 -7.71 -16.46 -1.91
CA GLU A 390 -8.44 -17.53 -1.21
C GLU A 390 -9.95 -17.45 -1.45
N ILE A 391 -10.55 -16.27 -1.31
CA ILE A 391 -11.99 -16.08 -1.56
C ILE A 391 -12.31 -16.35 -3.05
N ALA A 392 -11.47 -15.87 -3.97
CA ALA A 392 -11.65 -16.13 -5.41
C ALA A 392 -11.58 -17.63 -5.71
N THR A 393 -10.65 -18.35 -5.09
CA THR A 393 -10.52 -19.80 -5.21
C THR A 393 -11.78 -20.53 -4.73
N GLN A 394 -12.33 -20.14 -3.57
CA GLN A 394 -13.61 -20.70 -3.09
C GLN A 394 -14.78 -20.43 -4.05
N LYS A 395 -14.82 -19.24 -4.69
CA LYS A 395 -15.81 -18.92 -5.72
C LYS A 395 -15.63 -19.77 -6.97
N LEU A 396 -14.40 -20.05 -7.39
CA LEU A 396 -14.10 -20.92 -8.53
C LEU A 396 -14.51 -22.36 -8.26
N ILE A 397 -14.17 -22.90 -7.09
CA ILE A 397 -14.54 -24.26 -6.67
C ILE A 397 -16.06 -24.41 -6.68
N SER A 398 -16.77 -23.50 -6.00
CA SER A 398 -18.24 -23.55 -5.93
C SER A 398 -18.94 -23.37 -7.29
N THR A 399 -18.39 -22.53 -8.17
CA THR A 399 -18.96 -22.32 -9.51
C THR A 399 -18.78 -23.55 -10.40
N ASN A 400 -17.61 -24.20 -10.34
CA ASN A 400 -17.21 -25.24 -11.29
C ASN A 400 -17.38 -26.66 -10.73
N GLY A 401 -17.77 -26.81 -9.46
CA GLY A 401 -17.99 -28.12 -8.82
C GLY A 401 -16.70 -28.91 -8.64
N LEU A 402 -15.61 -28.24 -8.25
CA LEU A 402 -14.28 -28.83 -8.06
C LEU A 402 -14.08 -29.48 -6.68
#